data_AF-A0AAV6PLQ4-F1
#
_entry.id   AF-A0AAV6PLQ4-F1
#
_cell.length_a   1.000
_cell.length_b   1.000
_cell.length_c   1.000
_cell.angle_alpha   90.00
_cell.angle_beta   90.00
_cell.angle_gamma   90.00
#
_symmetry.space_group_name_H-M   'P 1'
#
loop_
_entity.id
_entity.type
_entity.pdbx_description
1 polymer ?
#
loop_
_entity_poly.entity_id
_entity_poly.type
_entity_poly.pdbx_seq_one_letter_code
_entity_poly.pdbx_strand_id
1 'polypeptide(L)'
;MNYTNLLVSSDNMGHASYLMEQDKNPGELPGKGGFVAGFSSSNLGDVSPNIKGPHCTNTGQPCDYLNSSCPVGGAKLCTAFGPGEDMFESTRIIGRNIYMKAKELYANADQEVSGFLHFAHQWVNMTEVKVQVNSTHMVSTCKPALGHSFAAGTTDGGGDLNFTQGAVEGDPFWDGIRDALVGEPSNETQECHHPKPILFSTGEMNWPLPWHPQIIDVQIIIIGSIAVIAVPGEITTMAGRRLRDTVKQELQSQGSFQDVEVVISGLSNVYTHYITTFEEYQVQRYEGASTIYGPHTLSAYLHKYRALARAIAQDQVSDLPVGPQPPFFEKSLFNLLPKAAVDKKPVNSSFGDVLQQVYPVYRQGDVVSVTFVAGNPRHSGDIRDKTFVAVEIYDNRTGTWEVVHTDASWETRFHWLKGSRGQSNATVEWYIPMAAPSASYRIKHFGHYKQMKGLRPVITPYEGSSGVFTVKASFYYQ
;
A
#
# COMPACT_ATOMS: atom_id res chain seq x y z
N MET A 1 -5.19 1.64 8.39
CA MET A 1 -5.21 0.27 8.95
C MET A 1 -3.80 -0.08 9.40
N ASN A 2 -3.61 -0.71 10.56
CA ASN A 2 -2.27 -1.07 11.05
C ASN A 2 -1.95 -2.57 10.80
N TYR A 3 -0.75 -3.03 11.19
CA TYR A 3 -0.27 -4.39 10.94
C TYR A 3 -1.06 -5.52 11.63
N THR A 4 -1.94 -5.22 12.60
CA THR A 4 -2.82 -6.23 13.23
C THR A 4 -4.06 -6.53 12.40
N ASN A 5 -4.30 -5.76 11.33
CA ASN A 5 -5.39 -6.00 10.40
C ASN A 5 -5.19 -7.31 9.63
N LEU A 6 -6.25 -8.09 9.49
CA LEU A 6 -6.27 -9.34 8.71
C LEU A 6 -7.25 -9.28 7.52
N LEU A 7 -7.84 -8.11 7.25
CA LEU A 7 -8.78 -7.89 6.15
C LEU A 7 -8.08 -7.17 4.99
N VAL A 8 -8.27 -7.67 3.77
CA VAL A 8 -7.79 -6.96 2.58
C VAL A 8 -8.52 -5.62 2.48
N SER A 9 -7.77 -4.54 2.32
CA SER A 9 -8.29 -3.17 2.26
C SER A 9 -7.34 -2.29 1.46
N SER A 10 -7.91 -1.29 0.77
CA SER A 10 -7.19 -0.24 0.05
C SER A 10 -6.86 0.99 0.93
N ASP A 11 -7.04 0.86 2.24
CA ASP A 11 -6.77 1.88 3.27
C ASP A 11 -7.44 3.24 2.99
N ASN A 12 -6.86 4.32 3.52
CA ASN A 12 -7.43 5.67 3.52
C ASN A 12 -7.54 6.29 2.12
N MET A 13 -6.53 6.13 1.26
CA MET A 13 -6.57 6.60 -0.13
C MET A 13 -7.63 5.85 -0.93
N GLY A 14 -7.74 4.53 -0.74
CA GLY A 14 -8.80 3.76 -1.36
C GLY A 14 -10.19 4.07 -0.81
N HIS A 15 -10.30 4.43 0.47
CA HIS A 15 -11.56 4.94 1.02
C HIS A 15 -11.93 6.31 0.44
N ALA A 16 -10.95 7.18 0.16
CA ALA A 16 -11.18 8.43 -0.54
C ALA A 16 -11.66 8.21 -1.99
N SER A 17 -11.01 7.30 -2.73
CA SER A 17 -11.46 6.80 -4.04
C SER A 17 -12.91 6.32 -3.98
N TYR A 18 -13.19 5.40 -3.06
CA TYR A 18 -14.52 4.82 -2.84
C TYR A 18 -15.59 5.91 -2.66
N LEU A 19 -15.36 6.90 -1.79
CA LEU A 19 -16.31 7.99 -1.55
C LEU A 19 -16.55 8.86 -2.79
N MET A 20 -15.48 9.16 -3.54
CA MET A 20 -15.59 9.96 -4.78
C MET A 20 -16.35 9.21 -5.88
N GLU A 21 -16.11 7.91 -6.04
CA GLU A 21 -16.83 7.08 -7.00
C GLU A 21 -18.30 6.93 -6.62
N GLN A 22 -18.62 6.67 -5.35
CA GLN A 22 -20.01 6.60 -4.89
C GLN A 22 -20.76 7.94 -5.06
N ASP A 23 -20.08 9.08 -4.89
CA ASP A 23 -20.68 10.41 -5.11
C ASP A 23 -20.98 10.68 -6.59
N LYS A 24 -20.16 10.17 -7.50
CA LYS A 24 -20.28 10.41 -8.95
C LYS A 24 -21.04 9.33 -9.71
N ASN A 25 -21.19 8.14 -9.13
CA ASN A 25 -21.95 7.01 -9.67
C ASN A 25 -23.18 6.72 -8.77
N PRO A 26 -24.17 7.63 -8.67
CA PRO A 26 -25.30 7.46 -7.76
C PRO A 26 -26.13 6.23 -8.14
N GLY A 27 -26.37 5.35 -7.17
CA GLY A 27 -27.14 4.11 -7.35
C GLY A 27 -26.35 2.92 -7.86
N GLU A 28 -25.08 3.11 -8.23
CA GLU A 28 -24.19 2.01 -8.62
C GLU A 28 -23.56 1.34 -7.38
N LEU A 29 -23.24 0.05 -7.51
CA LEU A 29 -22.50 -0.68 -6.49
C LEU A 29 -21.03 -0.24 -6.48
N PRO A 30 -20.34 -0.32 -5.33
CA PRO A 30 -18.91 -0.03 -5.26
C PRO A 30 -18.08 -0.85 -6.25
N GLY A 31 -17.17 -0.17 -6.95
CA GLY A 31 -16.38 -0.75 -8.05
C GLY A 31 -17.15 -0.94 -9.35
N LYS A 32 -18.38 -0.39 -9.45
CA LYS A 32 -19.18 -0.28 -10.68
C LYS A 32 -19.42 1.20 -11.01
N GLY A 33 -20.02 1.45 -12.16
CA GLY A 33 -20.24 2.80 -12.70
C GLY A 33 -19.17 3.22 -13.72
N GLY A 34 -19.41 4.38 -14.35
CA GLY A 34 -18.55 4.91 -15.41
C GLY A 34 -17.50 5.90 -14.94
N PHE A 35 -17.73 6.58 -13.80
CA PHE A 35 -16.77 7.48 -13.21
C PHE A 35 -15.72 6.71 -12.42
N VAL A 36 -14.45 7.06 -12.61
CA VAL A 36 -13.29 6.45 -11.92
C VAL A 36 -12.53 7.54 -11.18
N ALA A 37 -12.22 7.29 -9.91
CA ALA A 37 -11.47 8.22 -9.08
C ALA A 37 -10.20 7.58 -8.49
N GLY A 38 -9.05 7.91 -9.06
CA GLY A 38 -7.75 7.48 -8.55
C GLY A 38 -7.12 8.52 -7.62
N PHE A 39 -6.69 8.09 -6.43
CA PHE A 39 -5.85 8.88 -5.52
C PHE A 39 -4.43 8.28 -5.53
N SER A 40 -3.51 8.94 -6.22
CA SER A 40 -2.15 8.45 -6.43
C SER A 40 -1.22 8.76 -5.25
N SER A 41 -0.26 7.86 -5.04
CA SER A 41 0.90 8.10 -4.16
C SER A 41 1.76 9.25 -4.68
N SER A 42 2.32 10.03 -3.76
CA SER A 42 3.27 11.10 -4.09
C SER A 42 4.57 10.94 -3.27
N ASN A 43 5.13 12.02 -2.74
CA ASN A 43 6.27 12.02 -1.84
C ASN A 43 5.87 11.73 -0.38
N LEU A 44 5.51 10.48 -0.11
CA LEU A 44 4.91 10.02 1.15
C LEU A 44 5.88 9.37 2.14
N GLY A 45 7.19 9.32 1.82
CA GLY A 45 8.15 8.48 2.56
C GLY A 45 8.31 8.81 4.05
N ASP A 46 7.93 10.01 4.48
CA ASP A 46 8.00 10.47 5.88
C ASP A 46 6.65 11.05 6.35
N VAL A 47 5.54 10.63 5.74
CA VAL A 47 4.18 11.16 6.00
C VAL A 47 3.28 10.07 6.56
N SER A 48 2.89 10.22 7.83
CA SER A 48 1.98 9.28 8.50
C SER A 48 0.54 9.80 8.55
N PRO A 49 -0.48 8.95 8.33
CA PRO A 49 -1.89 9.28 8.58
C PRO A 49 -2.28 9.21 10.06
N ASN A 50 -1.38 8.77 10.94
CA ASN A 50 -1.63 8.60 12.37
C ASN A 50 -1.39 9.91 13.14
N ILE A 51 -2.31 10.86 12.91
CA ILE A 51 -2.16 12.27 13.30
C ILE A 51 -2.21 12.56 14.81
N LYS A 52 -2.53 11.58 15.67
CA LYS A 52 -2.38 11.77 17.13
C LYS A 52 -0.91 11.69 17.56
N GLY A 53 -0.01 11.27 16.68
CA GLY A 53 1.43 11.21 16.92
C GLY A 53 1.87 10.04 17.78
N PRO A 54 3.19 9.81 17.89
CA PRO A 54 3.77 8.62 18.50
C PRO A 54 3.81 8.69 20.03
N HIS A 55 3.20 7.69 20.67
CA HIS A 55 3.14 7.55 22.13
C HIS A 55 3.46 6.11 22.54
N CYS A 56 3.99 5.97 23.76
CA CYS A 56 4.24 4.69 24.39
C CYS A 56 2.93 4.04 24.80
N THR A 57 2.61 2.88 24.22
CA THR A 57 1.32 2.20 24.43
C THR A 57 1.06 1.77 25.88
N ASN A 58 2.13 1.59 26.67
CA ASN A 58 2.06 1.20 28.09
C ASN A 58 1.93 2.38 29.06
N THR A 59 2.50 3.55 28.76
CA THR A 59 2.54 4.69 29.68
C THR A 59 1.75 5.91 29.21
N GLY A 60 1.40 5.97 27.92
CA GLY A 60 0.80 7.14 27.28
C GLY A 60 1.73 8.33 27.11
N GLN A 61 3.02 8.20 27.46
CA GLN A 61 4.00 9.28 27.28
C GLN A 61 4.42 9.40 25.81
N PRO A 62 4.84 10.60 25.35
CA PRO A 62 5.45 10.76 24.03
C PRO A 62 6.68 9.85 23.88
N CYS A 63 6.87 9.27 22.70
CA CYS A 63 8.07 8.51 22.41
C CYS A 63 9.32 9.41 22.35
N ASP A 64 10.50 8.81 22.49
CA ASP A 64 11.74 9.46 22.10
C ASP A 64 11.71 9.85 20.61
N TYR A 65 12.04 11.11 20.32
CA TYR A 65 11.91 11.66 18.98
C TYR A 65 12.91 11.06 18.00
N LEU A 66 14.17 10.90 18.42
CA LEU A 66 15.26 10.48 17.52
C LEU A 66 15.19 8.97 17.23
N ASN A 67 14.92 8.18 18.26
CA ASN A 67 15.01 6.72 18.20
C ASN A 67 13.65 6.04 18.01
N SER A 68 12.54 6.79 18.20
CA SER A 68 11.17 6.27 18.19
C SER A 68 11.01 5.08 19.11
N SER A 69 11.42 5.26 20.37
CA SER A 69 11.42 4.21 21.38
C SER A 69 10.83 4.69 22.71
N CYS A 70 10.43 3.72 23.51
CA CYS A 70 9.93 3.91 24.87
C CYS A 70 10.96 3.45 25.90
N PRO A 71 11.11 4.15 27.04
CA PRO A 71 12.02 3.73 28.12
C PRO A 71 11.79 2.30 28.59
N VAL A 72 10.52 1.88 28.61
CA VAL A 72 10.11 0.51 28.89
C VAL A 72 9.41 -0.05 27.66
N GLY A 73 9.98 -1.10 27.06
CA GLY A 73 9.44 -1.79 25.90
C GLY A 73 10.00 -1.38 24.53
N GLY A 74 10.94 -0.42 24.49
CA GLY A 74 11.73 -0.12 23.30
C GLY A 74 10.91 0.43 22.13
N ALA A 75 11.38 0.20 20.90
CA ALA A 75 10.72 0.68 19.68
C ALA A 75 9.33 0.05 19.47
N LYS A 76 9.14 -1.20 19.90
CA LYS A 76 7.90 -1.95 19.73
C LYS A 76 6.69 -1.28 20.37
N LEU A 77 6.88 -0.64 21.54
CA LEU A 77 5.78 0.03 22.24
C LEU A 77 5.59 1.49 21.82
N CYS A 78 6.45 2.03 20.96
CA CYS A 78 6.27 3.35 20.41
C CYS A 78 5.36 3.27 19.17
N THR A 79 4.14 3.78 19.27
CA THR A 79 3.15 3.68 18.18
C THR A 79 2.44 5.01 17.98
N ALA A 80 2.27 5.41 16.72
CA ALA A 80 1.44 6.54 16.35
C ALA A 80 -0.01 6.09 16.16
N PHE A 81 -0.95 6.93 16.60
CA PHE A 81 -2.38 6.60 16.58
C PHE A 81 -3.17 7.45 15.58
N GLY A 82 -4.12 6.81 14.91
CA GLY A 82 -5.09 7.47 14.06
C GLY A 82 -6.14 8.27 14.85
N PRO A 83 -6.92 9.13 14.17
CA PRO A 83 -7.86 10.03 14.83
C PRO A 83 -9.10 9.32 15.43
N GLY A 84 -9.48 8.15 14.90
CA GLY A 84 -10.67 7.40 15.33
C GLY A 84 -10.48 6.63 16.64
N GLU A 85 -11.55 5.96 17.08
CA GLU A 85 -11.55 5.03 18.20
C GLU A 85 -10.86 3.70 17.84
N ASP A 86 -10.98 3.29 16.58
CA ASP A 86 -10.29 2.13 16.03
C ASP A 86 -9.61 2.44 14.68
N MET A 87 -8.98 1.42 14.08
CA MET A 87 -8.29 1.56 12.80
C MET A 87 -9.23 1.78 11.62
N PHE A 88 -10.45 1.23 11.66
CA PHE A 88 -11.43 1.37 10.58
C PHE A 88 -11.96 2.80 10.57
N GLU A 89 -12.31 3.32 11.75
CA GLU A 89 -12.74 4.70 11.89
C GLU A 89 -11.61 5.67 11.56
N SER A 90 -10.37 5.39 12.01
CA SER A 90 -9.22 6.20 11.63
C SER A 90 -9.03 6.25 10.11
N THR A 91 -9.08 5.10 9.43
CA THR A 91 -9.01 5.02 7.96
C THR A 91 -10.16 5.78 7.30
N ARG A 92 -11.39 5.65 7.82
CA ARG A 92 -12.58 6.37 7.33
C ARG A 92 -12.42 7.88 7.48
N ILE A 93 -11.99 8.38 8.64
CA ILE A 93 -11.81 9.81 8.92
C ILE A 93 -10.76 10.40 7.97
N ILE A 94 -9.57 9.77 7.88
CA ILE A 94 -8.50 10.26 7.02
C ILE A 94 -8.93 10.23 5.54
N GLY A 95 -9.50 9.11 5.08
CA GLY A 95 -9.99 8.99 3.70
C GLY A 95 -11.09 10.00 3.37
N ARG A 96 -12.03 10.24 4.29
CA ARG A 96 -13.07 11.26 4.12
C ARG A 96 -12.49 12.66 4.00
N ASN A 97 -11.51 13.02 4.82
CA ASN A 97 -10.88 14.34 4.76
C ASN A 97 -10.21 14.58 3.40
N ILE A 98 -9.52 13.56 2.89
CA ILE A 98 -8.87 13.59 1.56
C ILE A 98 -9.93 13.71 0.45
N TYR A 99 -10.99 12.89 0.49
CA TYR A 99 -12.11 12.96 -0.43
C TYR A 99 -12.77 14.34 -0.44
N MET A 100 -13.07 14.91 0.73
CA MET A 100 -13.73 16.22 0.83
C MET A 100 -12.90 17.30 0.14
N LYS A 101 -11.58 17.30 0.32
CA LYS A 101 -10.72 18.26 -0.36
C LYS A 101 -10.63 18.01 -1.86
N ALA A 102 -10.54 16.75 -2.29
CA ALA A 102 -10.52 16.41 -3.71
C ALA A 102 -11.84 16.79 -4.41
N LYS A 103 -12.99 16.56 -3.77
CA LYS A 103 -14.31 16.97 -4.26
C LYS A 103 -14.41 18.49 -4.40
N GLU A 104 -13.93 19.23 -3.40
CA GLU A 104 -13.85 20.70 -3.45
C GLU A 104 -13.01 21.18 -4.63
N LEU A 105 -11.80 20.63 -4.80
CA LEU A 105 -10.90 20.99 -5.91
C LEU A 105 -11.50 20.62 -7.27
N TYR A 106 -12.12 19.44 -7.38
CA TYR A 106 -12.77 18.99 -8.61
C TYR A 106 -13.95 19.89 -9.00
N ALA A 107 -14.76 20.31 -8.03
CA ALA A 107 -15.91 21.17 -8.29
C ALA A 107 -15.51 22.60 -8.71
N ASN A 108 -14.34 23.08 -8.24
CA ASN A 108 -13.84 24.42 -8.50
C ASN A 108 -12.77 24.48 -9.59
N ALA A 109 -12.45 23.36 -10.25
CA ALA A 109 -11.46 23.33 -11.32
C ALA A 109 -11.93 24.18 -12.51
N ASP A 110 -11.16 25.22 -12.85
CA ASP A 110 -11.46 26.18 -13.91
C ASP A 110 -10.36 26.27 -14.99
N GLN A 111 -9.15 25.80 -14.68
CA GLN A 111 -8.03 25.77 -15.61
C GLN A 111 -8.03 24.48 -16.46
N GLU A 112 -8.28 24.62 -17.76
CA GLU A 112 -8.15 23.53 -18.72
C GLU A 112 -6.67 23.18 -18.97
N VAL A 113 -6.35 21.89 -18.90
CA VAL A 113 -5.03 21.37 -19.29
C VAL A 113 -5.04 21.12 -20.79
N SER A 114 -4.21 21.85 -21.53
CA SER A 114 -4.08 21.75 -22.97
C SER A 114 -2.61 21.67 -23.39
N GLY A 115 -2.33 21.15 -24.58
CA GLY A 115 -0.98 20.99 -25.12
C GLY A 115 -0.65 19.55 -25.54
N PHE A 116 0.60 19.33 -25.91
CA PHE A 116 1.07 18.05 -26.42
C PHE A 116 1.37 17.05 -25.30
N LEU A 117 1.40 15.77 -25.68
CA LEU A 117 1.89 14.69 -24.83
C LEU A 117 3.38 14.51 -25.09
N HIS A 118 4.18 14.53 -24.03
CA HIS A 118 5.60 14.16 -24.09
C HIS A 118 5.88 13.04 -23.10
N PHE A 119 6.87 12.22 -23.40
CA PHE A 119 7.38 11.25 -22.45
C PHE A 119 8.86 11.03 -22.66
N ALA A 120 9.56 10.68 -21.59
CA ALA A 120 10.92 10.15 -21.65
C ALA A 120 11.07 9.06 -20.60
N HIS A 121 11.78 8.00 -20.94
CA HIS A 121 12.05 6.84 -20.08
C HIS A 121 13.50 6.42 -20.28
N GLN A 122 14.10 5.90 -19.20
CA GLN A 122 15.42 5.28 -19.25
C GLN A 122 15.53 4.21 -18.18
N TRP A 123 16.17 3.09 -18.52
CA TRP A 123 16.68 2.16 -17.52
C TRP A 123 18.03 2.63 -16.98
N VAL A 124 18.19 2.60 -15.66
CA VAL A 124 19.40 3.08 -15.00
C VAL A 124 19.97 1.99 -14.11
N ASN A 125 21.25 1.64 -14.31
CA ASN A 125 21.99 0.90 -13.31
C ASN A 125 22.30 1.83 -12.12
N MET A 126 21.52 1.71 -11.05
CA MET A 126 21.65 2.56 -9.86
C MET A 126 22.82 2.19 -8.97
N THR A 127 23.56 1.11 -9.25
CA THR A 127 24.68 0.70 -8.40
C THR A 127 25.97 1.49 -8.64
N GLU A 128 26.03 2.31 -9.70
CA GLU A 128 27.28 2.93 -10.17
C GLU A 128 27.09 4.32 -10.80
N VAL A 129 25.98 5.01 -10.49
CA VAL A 129 25.71 6.35 -11.03
C VAL A 129 26.66 7.35 -10.41
N LYS A 130 27.52 7.95 -11.25
CA LYS A 130 28.41 9.05 -10.87
C LYS A 130 27.68 10.38 -10.99
N VAL A 131 27.74 11.20 -9.95
CA VAL A 131 27.11 12.52 -9.90
C VAL A 131 28.15 13.56 -9.50
N GLN A 132 28.23 14.63 -10.27
CA GLN A 132 29.03 15.80 -9.92
C GLN A 132 28.19 16.71 -9.00
N VAL A 133 28.53 16.76 -7.71
CA VAL A 133 27.81 17.58 -6.72
C VAL A 133 28.35 19.00 -6.61
N ASN A 134 29.63 19.21 -6.96
CA ASN A 134 30.22 20.53 -7.16
C ASN A 134 31.35 20.46 -8.21
N SER A 135 32.00 21.59 -8.51
CA SER A 135 33.00 21.67 -9.57
C SER A 135 34.19 20.71 -9.41
N THR A 136 34.51 20.29 -8.19
CA THR A 136 35.69 19.46 -7.88
C THR A 136 35.37 18.09 -7.28
N HIS A 137 34.11 17.84 -6.90
CA HIS A 137 33.72 16.64 -6.17
C HIS A 137 32.69 15.83 -6.95
N MET A 138 33.08 14.61 -7.29
CA MET A 138 32.20 13.57 -7.81
C MET A 138 31.90 12.57 -6.70
N VAL A 139 30.65 12.17 -6.65
CA VAL A 139 30.14 11.11 -5.76
C VAL A 139 29.55 9.99 -6.61
N SER A 140 29.37 8.82 -6.02
CA SER A 140 28.69 7.69 -6.66
C SER A 140 27.60 7.13 -5.79
N THR A 141 26.62 6.48 -6.42
CA THR A 141 25.73 5.56 -5.72
C THR A 141 26.43 4.25 -5.36
N CYS A 142 25.77 3.44 -4.54
CA CYS A 142 26.28 2.18 -4.00
C CYS A 142 25.49 0.98 -4.51
N LYS A 143 26.06 -0.22 -4.39
CA LYS A 143 25.28 -1.47 -4.42
C LYS A 143 24.19 -1.43 -3.34
N PRO A 144 22.98 -2.00 -3.56
CA PRO A 144 21.89 -1.82 -2.64
C PRO A 144 22.17 -2.45 -1.25
N ALA A 145 21.96 -1.69 -0.18
CA ALA A 145 22.06 -2.19 1.19
C ALA A 145 21.05 -1.54 2.16
N LEU A 146 20.54 -2.36 3.09
CA LEU A 146 19.64 -1.93 4.17
C LEU A 146 20.42 -1.75 5.47
N GLY A 147 20.14 -0.66 6.19
CA GLY A 147 20.79 -0.35 7.46
C GLY A 147 20.13 -1.03 8.66
N HIS A 148 20.76 -0.99 9.84
CA HIS A 148 20.19 -1.54 11.08
C HIS A 148 18.79 -1.00 11.40
N SER A 149 18.57 0.31 11.26
CA SER A 149 17.27 0.93 11.52
C SER A 149 16.15 0.53 10.54
N PHE A 150 16.45 -0.20 9.46
CA PHE A 150 15.40 -0.86 8.66
C PHE A 150 14.62 -1.87 9.53
N ALA A 151 15.32 -2.64 10.37
CA ALA A 151 14.68 -3.63 11.23
C ALA A 151 13.92 -3.02 12.42
N ALA A 152 14.04 -1.70 12.65
CA ALA A 152 13.30 -0.99 13.69
C ALA A 152 11.85 -0.69 13.29
N GLY A 153 11.54 -0.71 11.98
CA GLY A 153 10.24 -0.24 11.48
C GLY A 153 10.01 1.24 11.77
N THR A 154 8.75 1.67 11.72
CA THR A 154 8.34 3.05 12.01
C THR A 154 7.36 3.10 13.17
N THR A 155 6.94 4.30 13.56
CA THR A 155 5.84 4.49 14.51
C THR A 155 4.49 4.01 13.98
N ASP A 156 4.36 3.77 12.67
CA ASP A 156 3.16 3.20 12.04
C ASP A 156 3.17 1.67 12.02
N GLY A 157 4.31 1.06 12.34
CA GLY A 157 4.53 -0.38 12.44
C GLY A 157 5.95 -0.67 12.91
N GLY A 158 6.10 -0.88 14.22
CA GLY A 158 7.41 -1.11 14.85
C GLY A 158 7.98 -2.50 14.58
N GLY A 159 9.30 -2.61 14.59
CA GLY A 159 10.02 -3.88 14.44
C GLY A 159 9.98 -4.76 15.68
N ASP A 160 10.00 -6.08 15.48
CA ASP A 160 9.90 -7.07 16.57
C ASP A 160 11.26 -7.45 17.20
N LEU A 161 12.38 -7.05 16.59
CA LEU A 161 13.73 -7.45 16.98
C LEU A 161 14.46 -6.41 17.85
N ASN A 162 13.72 -5.47 18.44
CA ASN A 162 14.20 -4.44 19.35
C ASN A 162 15.30 -3.51 18.79
N PHE A 163 15.41 -3.41 17.46
CA PHE A 163 16.16 -2.35 16.81
C PHE A 163 15.49 -1.00 17.08
N THR A 164 16.29 0.07 17.08
CA THR A 164 15.81 1.45 17.19
C THR A 164 16.13 2.21 15.91
N GLN A 165 15.39 3.29 15.67
CA GLN A 165 15.73 4.21 14.60
C GLN A 165 16.93 5.07 15.01
N GLY A 166 17.62 5.64 14.03
CA GLY A 166 18.73 6.56 14.30
C GLY A 166 20.09 5.88 14.50
N ALA A 167 20.22 4.59 14.16
CA ALA A 167 21.46 3.85 14.36
C ALA A 167 22.51 4.23 13.30
N VAL A 168 23.60 4.86 13.75
CA VAL A 168 24.78 5.20 12.93
C VAL A 168 25.99 4.29 13.21
N GLU A 169 25.88 3.43 14.22
CA GLU A 169 26.87 2.40 14.56
C GLU A 169 26.19 1.03 14.52
N GLY A 170 26.96 0.01 14.14
CA GLY A 170 26.50 -1.38 14.14
C GLY A 170 26.41 -1.96 15.55
N ASP A 171 25.72 -3.09 15.65
CA ASP A 171 25.62 -3.93 16.83
C ASP A 171 26.40 -5.24 16.57
N PRO A 172 27.47 -5.53 17.34
CA PRO A 172 28.33 -6.69 17.07
C PRO A 172 27.61 -8.04 17.06
N PHE A 173 26.50 -8.17 17.80
CA PHE A 173 25.71 -9.39 17.83
C PHE A 173 24.95 -9.58 16.50
N TRP A 174 24.28 -8.54 16.01
CA TRP A 174 23.59 -8.58 14.73
C TRP A 174 24.55 -8.66 13.53
N ASP A 175 25.68 -7.98 13.60
CA ASP A 175 26.72 -8.07 12.58
C ASP A 175 27.26 -9.50 12.47
N GLY A 176 27.53 -10.17 13.59
CA GLY A 176 27.95 -11.58 13.59
C GLY A 176 26.90 -12.54 13.02
N ILE A 177 25.61 -12.31 13.28
CA ILE A 177 24.51 -13.11 12.70
C ILE A 177 24.44 -12.90 11.19
N ARG A 178 24.51 -11.64 10.73
CA ARG A 178 24.55 -11.30 9.29
C ARG A 178 25.70 -12.04 8.61
N ASP A 179 26.91 -11.90 9.15
CA ASP A 179 28.13 -12.46 8.53
C ASP A 179 28.06 -13.98 8.43
N ALA A 180 27.52 -14.63 9.46
CA ALA A 180 27.35 -16.08 9.48
C ALA A 180 26.27 -16.60 8.52
N LEU A 181 25.19 -15.84 8.28
CA LEU A 181 24.04 -16.29 7.48
C LEU A 181 24.10 -15.87 6.02
N VAL A 182 24.56 -14.65 5.75
CA VAL A 182 24.45 -14.02 4.42
C VAL A 182 25.76 -13.40 3.92
N GLY A 183 26.84 -13.48 4.72
CA GLY A 183 28.17 -12.98 4.37
C GLY A 183 28.43 -11.55 4.82
N GLU A 184 29.72 -11.24 4.99
CA GLU A 184 30.20 -9.92 5.41
C GLU A 184 30.13 -8.92 4.24
N PRO A 185 29.58 -7.70 4.45
CA PRO A 185 29.58 -6.65 3.45
C PRO A 185 31.01 -6.25 3.06
N SER A 186 31.28 -6.05 1.77
CA SER A 186 32.62 -5.61 1.35
C SER A 186 33.00 -4.24 1.92
N ASN A 187 34.30 -3.98 2.13
CA ASN A 187 34.80 -2.69 2.60
C ASN A 187 34.34 -1.52 1.70
N GLU A 188 34.30 -1.76 0.39
CA GLU A 188 33.82 -0.80 -0.62
C GLU A 188 32.34 -0.45 -0.38
N THR A 189 31.50 -1.45 -0.12
CA THR A 189 30.08 -1.27 0.17
C THR A 189 29.88 -0.56 1.52
N GLN A 190 30.66 -0.91 2.55
CA GLN A 190 30.61 -0.25 3.86
C GLN A 190 31.01 1.24 3.76
N GLU A 191 32.11 1.55 3.08
CA GLU A 191 32.59 2.93 2.88
C GLU A 191 31.59 3.77 2.08
N CYS A 192 31.05 3.20 0.99
CA CYS A 192 30.06 3.89 0.16
C CYS A 192 28.78 4.24 0.93
N HIS A 193 28.37 3.38 1.86
CA HIS A 193 27.13 3.55 2.62
C HIS A 193 27.24 4.42 3.86
N HIS A 194 28.45 4.75 4.31
CA HIS A 194 28.67 5.53 5.52
C HIS A 194 27.76 6.79 5.58
N PRO A 195 27.11 7.09 6.73
CA PRO A 195 27.25 6.48 8.06
C PRO A 195 26.30 5.30 8.32
N LYS A 196 25.67 4.70 7.30
CA LYS A 196 24.73 3.58 7.50
C LYS A 196 25.45 2.32 8.00
N PRO A 197 25.12 1.78 9.19
CA PRO A 197 25.54 0.46 9.60
C PRO A 197 24.73 -0.59 8.83
N ILE A 198 25.39 -1.37 7.97
CA ILE A 198 24.72 -2.29 7.05
C ILE A 198 24.19 -3.52 7.79
N LEU A 199 22.87 -3.76 7.73
CA LEU A 199 22.28 -5.01 8.22
C LEU A 199 22.19 -6.06 7.11
N PHE A 200 21.85 -5.66 5.88
CA PHE A 200 21.79 -6.56 4.72
C PHE A 200 22.46 -5.94 3.50
N SER A 201 23.55 -6.55 3.03
CA SER A 201 24.26 -6.17 1.79
C SER A 201 23.56 -6.76 0.56
N THR A 202 22.32 -6.36 0.32
CA THR A 202 21.44 -6.99 -0.69
C THR A 202 21.98 -6.98 -2.12
N GLY A 203 22.89 -6.05 -2.47
CA GLY A 203 23.56 -6.00 -3.76
C GLY A 203 24.68 -7.03 -3.93
N GLU A 204 25.10 -7.66 -2.83
CA GLU A 204 26.08 -8.75 -2.80
C GLU A 204 25.38 -10.12 -2.56
N MET A 205 24.08 -10.11 -2.26
CA MET A 205 23.24 -11.29 -2.03
C MET A 205 22.49 -11.66 -3.31
N ASN A 206 23.05 -12.62 -4.08
CA ASN A 206 22.56 -12.98 -5.41
C ASN A 206 21.94 -14.40 -5.50
N TRP A 207 21.79 -15.09 -4.37
CA TRP A 207 21.21 -16.44 -4.31
C TRP A 207 19.87 -16.44 -3.56
N PRO A 208 18.83 -17.14 -4.06
CA PRO A 208 18.78 -17.82 -5.37
C PRO A 208 18.59 -16.87 -6.55
N LEU A 209 18.24 -15.61 -6.27
CA LEU A 209 18.12 -14.48 -7.21
C LEU A 209 18.69 -13.23 -6.52
N PRO A 210 19.04 -12.16 -7.25
CA PRO A 210 19.37 -10.86 -6.66
C PRO A 210 18.27 -10.36 -5.73
N TRP A 211 18.63 -9.98 -4.48
CA TRP A 211 17.65 -9.60 -3.47
C TRP A 211 17.05 -8.22 -3.68
N HIS A 212 17.80 -7.30 -4.30
CA HIS A 212 17.33 -5.97 -4.70
C HIS A 212 17.66 -5.64 -6.15
N PRO A 213 16.82 -4.83 -6.82
CA PRO A 213 17.05 -4.43 -8.20
C PRO A 213 18.31 -3.56 -8.31
N GLN A 214 19.10 -3.81 -9.35
CA GLN A 214 20.21 -2.96 -9.76
C GLN A 214 19.78 -1.98 -10.85
N ILE A 215 18.91 -2.46 -11.75
CA ILE A 215 18.34 -1.70 -12.85
C ILE A 215 16.96 -1.18 -12.44
N ILE A 216 16.75 0.12 -12.58
CA ILE A 216 15.49 0.80 -12.23
C ILE A 216 14.93 1.57 -13.43
N ASP A 217 13.66 1.95 -13.34
CA ASP A 217 13.01 2.85 -14.28
C ASP A 217 13.03 4.30 -13.76
N VAL A 218 13.45 5.25 -14.61
CA VAL A 218 13.15 6.67 -14.44
C VAL A 218 12.30 7.13 -15.61
N GLN A 219 11.21 7.85 -15.32
CA GLN A 219 10.25 8.27 -16.35
C GLN A 219 9.57 9.60 -16.01
N ILE A 220 9.38 10.42 -17.04
CA ILE A 220 8.54 11.62 -17.00
C ILE A 220 7.48 11.49 -18.09
N ILE A 221 6.23 11.79 -17.77
CA ILE A 221 5.14 11.98 -18.73
C ILE A 221 4.63 13.41 -18.56
N ILE A 222 4.51 14.15 -19.66
CA ILE A 222 3.92 15.50 -19.66
C ILE A 222 2.61 15.46 -20.43
N ILE A 223 1.55 15.94 -19.78
CA ILE A 223 0.20 16.08 -20.33
C ILE A 223 -0.11 17.57 -20.38
N GLY A 224 0.11 18.20 -21.53
CA GLY A 224 -0.04 19.65 -21.65
C GLY A 224 0.90 20.40 -20.71
N SER A 225 0.35 21.06 -19.69
CA SER A 225 1.08 21.80 -18.67
C SER A 225 1.38 21.02 -17.39
N ILE A 226 1.09 19.71 -17.32
CA ILE A 226 1.33 18.89 -16.12
C ILE A 226 2.43 17.85 -16.40
N ALA A 227 3.53 17.91 -15.66
CA ALA A 227 4.58 16.90 -15.69
C ALA A 227 4.45 15.92 -14.51
N VAL A 228 4.24 14.65 -14.81
CA VAL A 228 4.16 13.55 -13.85
C VAL A 228 5.51 12.83 -13.80
N ILE A 229 6.16 12.87 -12.63
CA ILE A 229 7.43 12.20 -12.36
C ILE A 229 7.13 10.84 -11.72
N ALA A 230 7.39 9.75 -12.44
CA ALA A 230 7.23 8.39 -11.93
C ALA A 230 8.48 7.98 -11.15
N VAL A 231 8.39 7.94 -9.82
CA VAL A 231 9.50 7.65 -8.89
C VAL A 231 9.42 6.20 -8.38
N PRO A 232 10.47 5.37 -8.55
CA PRO A 232 10.44 3.94 -8.21
C PRO A 232 10.69 3.65 -6.71
N GLY A 233 9.99 4.38 -5.83
CA GLY A 233 10.11 4.19 -4.39
C GLY A 233 9.37 5.24 -3.57
N GLU A 234 9.69 5.29 -2.28
CA GLU A 234 9.09 6.16 -1.27
C GLU A 234 9.99 7.36 -0.99
N ILE A 235 9.77 8.43 -1.74
CA ILE A 235 10.55 9.67 -1.60
C ILE A 235 10.03 10.52 -0.44
N THR A 236 10.93 11.00 0.43
CA THR A 236 10.57 11.86 1.57
C THR A 236 10.07 13.22 1.13
N THR A 237 9.50 13.96 2.08
CA THR A 237 8.90 15.27 1.85
C THR A 237 9.88 16.22 1.18
N MET A 238 11.08 16.38 1.73
CA MET A 238 12.07 17.31 1.19
C MET A 238 12.74 16.79 -0.07
N ALA A 239 13.01 15.48 -0.15
CA ALA A 239 13.55 14.87 -1.36
C ALA A 239 12.60 15.08 -2.56
N GLY A 240 11.29 14.92 -2.35
CA GLY A 240 10.27 15.16 -3.36
C GLY A 240 10.16 16.62 -3.78
N ARG A 241 10.28 17.57 -2.83
CA ARG A 241 10.34 19.01 -3.13
C ARG A 241 11.53 19.33 -4.04
N ARG A 242 12.74 18.90 -3.67
CA ARG A 242 13.97 19.11 -4.45
C ARG A 242 13.85 18.53 -5.87
N LEU A 243 13.21 17.37 -6.01
CA LEU A 243 13.01 16.72 -7.31
C LEU A 243 12.02 17.48 -8.20
N ARG A 244 10.86 17.87 -7.67
CA ARG A 244 9.89 18.70 -8.40
C ARG A 244 10.52 20.00 -8.87
N ASP A 245 11.22 20.71 -7.98
CA ASP A 245 11.86 21.98 -8.31
C ASP A 245 12.93 21.82 -9.39
N THR A 246 13.75 20.76 -9.30
CA THR A 246 14.79 20.46 -10.30
C THR A 246 14.19 20.23 -11.69
N VAL A 247 13.12 19.43 -11.79
CA VAL A 247 12.48 19.16 -13.07
C VAL A 247 11.76 20.39 -13.61
N LYS A 248 11.05 21.14 -12.74
CA LYS A 248 10.36 22.37 -13.10
C LYS A 248 11.33 23.40 -13.69
N GLN A 249 12.45 23.63 -13.01
CA GLN A 249 13.49 24.55 -13.46
C GLN A 249 14.08 24.13 -14.81
N GLU A 250 14.37 22.83 -15.00
CA GLU A 250 14.95 22.36 -16.26
C GLU A 250 13.97 22.52 -17.43
N LEU A 251 12.69 22.15 -17.25
CA LEU A 251 11.65 22.31 -18.27
C LEU A 251 11.42 23.79 -18.66
N GLN A 252 11.55 24.70 -17.69
CA GLN A 252 11.37 26.14 -17.91
C GLN A 252 12.63 26.84 -18.48
N SER A 253 13.82 26.25 -18.29
CA SER A 253 15.11 26.90 -18.58
C SER A 253 15.31 27.34 -20.04
N GLN A 254 14.61 26.69 -20.98
CA GLN A 254 14.69 27.00 -22.42
C GLN A 254 13.42 27.65 -22.97
N GLY A 255 12.44 27.97 -22.12
CA GLY A 255 11.16 28.55 -22.52
C GLY A 255 10.21 27.58 -23.24
N SER A 256 10.59 26.30 -23.41
CA SER A 256 9.80 25.26 -24.08
C SER A 256 8.49 24.96 -23.33
N PHE A 257 8.51 25.05 -22.00
CA PHE A 257 7.34 24.92 -21.15
C PHE A 257 7.19 26.16 -20.27
N GLN A 258 6.06 26.87 -20.40
CA GLN A 258 5.66 27.95 -19.51
C GLN A 258 4.66 27.40 -18.49
N ASP A 259 4.77 27.82 -17.24
CA ASP A 259 3.80 27.49 -16.16
C ASP A 259 3.51 26.00 -15.96
N VAL A 260 4.51 25.14 -16.15
CA VAL A 260 4.38 23.69 -15.90
C VAL A 260 4.20 23.40 -14.41
N GLU A 261 3.21 22.56 -14.09
CA GLU A 261 3.03 22.00 -12.76
C GLU A 261 3.63 20.60 -12.70
N VAL A 262 4.45 20.35 -11.68
CA VAL A 262 5.23 19.13 -11.58
C VAL A 262 4.77 18.33 -10.39
N VAL A 263 4.25 17.13 -10.63
CA VAL A 263 3.73 16.22 -9.60
C VAL A 263 4.55 14.95 -9.52
N ILE A 264 4.63 14.35 -8.33
CA ILE A 264 5.30 13.06 -8.12
C ILE A 264 4.24 11.97 -8.07
N SER A 265 4.47 10.91 -8.84
CA SER A 265 3.85 9.60 -8.70
C SER A 265 4.85 8.67 -8.00
N GLY A 266 4.68 8.42 -6.71
CA GLY A 266 5.55 7.52 -5.94
C GLY A 266 5.23 6.05 -6.20
N LEU A 267 6.11 5.13 -5.80
CA LEU A 267 5.94 3.68 -5.97
C LEU A 267 5.63 3.24 -7.43
N SER A 268 6.26 3.90 -8.40
CA SER A 268 6.00 3.64 -9.83
C SER A 268 6.98 2.63 -10.43
N ASN A 269 6.49 1.75 -11.30
CA ASN A 269 7.26 0.77 -12.11
C ASN A 269 7.97 -0.34 -11.31
N VAL A 270 8.94 0.01 -10.47
CA VAL A 270 9.73 -0.92 -9.63
C VAL A 270 9.88 -0.34 -8.24
N TYR A 271 9.95 -1.18 -7.20
CA TYR A 271 10.09 -0.72 -5.82
C TYR A 271 11.55 -0.80 -5.35
N THR A 272 12.09 0.34 -4.93
CA THR A 272 13.48 0.46 -4.43
C THR A 272 13.55 1.05 -3.02
N HIS A 273 12.56 0.77 -2.17
CA HIS A 273 12.47 1.34 -0.82
C HIS A 273 12.43 2.87 -0.83
N TYR A 274 13.14 3.52 0.10
CA TYR A 274 13.01 4.94 0.41
C TYR A 274 14.05 5.78 -0.32
N ILE A 275 13.73 7.06 -0.51
CA ILE A 275 14.65 8.06 -1.05
C ILE A 275 14.64 9.25 -0.10
N THR A 276 15.71 9.38 0.68
CA THR A 276 15.96 10.51 1.58
C THR A 276 16.87 11.55 0.92
N THR A 277 16.85 12.77 1.46
CA THR A 277 17.93 13.73 1.19
C THR A 277 19.25 13.25 1.80
N PHE A 278 20.38 13.83 1.37
CA PHE A 278 21.68 13.49 1.96
C PHE A 278 21.68 13.78 3.46
N GLU A 279 21.06 14.88 3.87
CA GLU A 279 20.98 15.35 5.25
C GLU A 279 20.10 14.45 6.12
N GLU A 280 18.93 14.05 5.61
CA GLU A 280 18.05 13.06 6.27
C GLU A 280 18.76 11.69 6.39
N TYR A 281 19.50 11.28 5.35
CA TYR A 281 20.25 10.03 5.37
C TYR A 281 21.26 9.98 6.53
N GLN A 282 21.90 11.09 6.88
CA GLN A 282 22.90 11.10 7.97
C GLN A 282 22.31 10.71 9.32
N VAL A 283 21.01 10.93 9.53
CA VAL A 283 20.34 10.62 10.80
C VAL A 283 20.08 9.12 10.95
N GLN A 284 20.00 8.36 9.85
CA GLN A 284 19.75 6.92 9.85
C GLN A 284 18.49 6.48 10.63
N ARG A 285 17.41 7.26 10.51
CA ARG A 285 16.05 6.76 10.79
C ARG A 285 15.63 5.69 9.77
N TYR A 286 14.44 5.12 9.90
CA TYR A 286 13.98 4.01 9.05
C TYR A 286 14.14 4.30 7.54
N GLU A 287 13.78 5.50 7.11
CA GLU A 287 13.81 5.93 5.71
C GLU A 287 15.27 6.08 5.21
N GLY A 288 16.16 6.60 6.08
CA GLY A 288 17.60 6.72 5.79
C GLY A 288 18.28 5.36 5.71
N ALA A 289 17.97 4.45 6.64
CA ALA A 289 18.42 3.06 6.62
C ALA A 289 17.89 2.30 5.39
N SER A 290 16.70 2.65 4.92
CA SER A 290 16.03 2.07 3.76
C SER A 290 16.35 2.79 2.44
N THR A 291 17.24 3.78 2.44
CA THR A 291 17.73 4.42 1.20
C THR A 291 18.84 3.56 0.60
N ILE A 292 18.45 2.59 -0.25
CA ILE A 292 19.28 1.43 -0.55
C ILE A 292 20.53 1.72 -1.40
N TYR A 293 20.56 2.77 -2.23
CA TYR A 293 21.73 3.07 -3.08
C TYR A 293 22.71 4.09 -2.44
N GLY A 294 22.64 4.27 -1.12
CA GLY A 294 23.56 5.09 -0.34
C GLY A 294 23.16 6.57 -0.22
N PRO A 295 24.02 7.40 0.41
CA PRO A 295 23.70 8.79 0.75
C PRO A 295 23.42 9.69 -0.47
N HIS A 296 23.91 9.31 -1.64
CA HIS A 296 23.76 10.07 -2.87
C HIS A 296 22.63 9.57 -3.79
N THR A 297 21.75 8.71 -3.28
CA THR A 297 20.58 8.20 -4.01
C THR A 297 19.73 9.33 -4.60
N LEU A 298 19.34 10.33 -3.79
CA LEU A 298 18.59 11.48 -4.30
C LEU A 298 19.39 12.28 -5.34
N SER A 299 20.69 12.47 -5.13
CA SER A 299 21.54 13.21 -6.07
C SER A 299 21.55 12.54 -7.46
N ALA A 300 21.59 11.20 -7.49
CA ALA A 300 21.48 10.42 -8.72
C ALA A 300 20.09 10.59 -9.37
N TYR A 301 19.00 10.53 -8.60
CA TYR A 301 17.66 10.80 -9.14
C TYR A 301 17.54 12.21 -9.72
N LEU A 302 17.98 13.25 -9.00
CA LEU A 302 17.97 14.63 -9.50
C LEU A 302 18.74 14.74 -10.82
N HIS A 303 19.91 14.10 -10.92
CA HIS A 303 20.71 14.08 -12.13
C HIS A 303 19.98 13.39 -13.30
N LYS A 304 19.37 12.22 -13.07
CA LYS A 304 18.68 11.44 -14.10
C LYS A 304 17.38 12.11 -14.57
N TYR A 305 16.52 12.58 -13.66
CA TYR A 305 15.30 13.28 -14.05
C TYR A 305 15.57 14.63 -14.71
N ARG A 306 16.64 15.35 -14.32
CA ARG A 306 17.07 16.55 -15.04
C ARG A 306 17.46 16.22 -16.49
N ALA A 307 18.17 15.11 -16.72
CA ALA A 307 18.50 14.68 -18.07
C ALA A 307 17.25 14.34 -18.91
N LEU A 308 16.26 13.66 -18.32
CA LEU A 308 14.97 13.40 -18.98
C LEU A 308 14.22 14.69 -19.31
N ALA A 309 14.10 15.60 -18.33
CA ALA A 309 13.43 16.88 -18.50
C ALA A 309 14.09 17.73 -19.59
N ARG A 310 15.43 17.77 -19.62
CA ARG A 310 16.21 18.44 -20.66
C ARG A 310 15.93 17.87 -22.05
N ALA A 311 15.97 16.55 -22.17
CA ALA A 311 15.73 15.89 -23.46
C ALA A 311 14.31 16.14 -23.97
N ILE A 312 13.30 16.18 -23.09
CA ILE A 312 11.94 16.58 -23.47
C ILE A 312 11.91 18.05 -23.92
N ALA A 313 12.51 18.97 -23.15
CA ALA A 313 12.52 20.40 -23.48
C ALA A 313 13.25 20.74 -24.79
N GLN A 314 14.23 19.91 -25.17
CA GLN A 314 15.05 20.08 -26.37
C GLN A 314 14.56 19.25 -27.56
N ASP A 315 13.47 18.48 -27.41
CA ASP A 315 12.99 17.51 -28.40
C ASP A 315 14.08 16.50 -28.83
N GLN A 316 14.89 16.04 -27.87
CA GLN A 316 16.02 15.12 -28.02
C GLN A 316 15.83 13.83 -27.23
N VAL A 317 14.58 13.42 -26.97
CA VAL A 317 14.28 12.18 -26.26
C VAL A 317 14.84 10.96 -27.00
N SER A 318 14.86 10.98 -28.34
CA SER A 318 15.45 9.93 -29.17
C SER A 318 16.95 9.72 -28.94
N ASP A 319 17.64 10.73 -28.43
CA ASP A 319 19.09 10.73 -28.24
C ASP A 319 19.48 10.21 -26.85
N LEU A 320 18.50 10.03 -25.95
CA LEU A 320 18.73 9.42 -24.66
C LEU A 320 19.13 7.95 -24.82
N PRO A 321 20.18 7.48 -24.11
CA PRO A 321 20.49 6.07 -24.12
C PRO A 321 19.37 5.30 -23.40
N VAL A 322 18.94 4.19 -24.01
CA VAL A 322 17.88 3.33 -23.45
C VAL A 322 18.26 2.78 -22.07
N GLY A 323 19.55 2.50 -21.87
CA GLY A 323 20.07 1.89 -20.65
C GLY A 323 20.01 0.36 -20.65
N PRO A 324 20.54 -0.29 -19.60
CA PRO A 324 20.56 -1.74 -19.48
C PRO A 324 19.15 -2.29 -19.24
N GLN A 325 18.76 -3.36 -19.93
CA GLN A 325 17.45 -3.99 -19.74
C GLN A 325 17.38 -4.70 -18.36
N PRO A 326 16.29 -4.55 -17.59
CA PRO A 326 16.12 -5.26 -16.33
C PRO A 326 15.90 -6.77 -16.56
N PRO A 327 16.34 -7.63 -15.63
CA PRO A 327 16.13 -9.07 -15.73
C PRO A 327 14.67 -9.46 -15.50
N PHE A 328 14.23 -10.55 -16.15
CA PHE A 328 12.94 -11.20 -15.90
C PHE A 328 13.18 -12.65 -15.44
N PHE A 329 12.79 -12.97 -14.20
CA PHE A 329 13.12 -14.27 -13.58
C PHE A 329 12.00 -15.28 -13.76
N GLU A 330 12.22 -16.31 -14.58
CA GLU A 330 11.27 -17.42 -14.78
C GLU A 330 11.61 -18.68 -13.97
N LYS A 331 12.88 -18.81 -13.56
CA LYS A 331 13.44 -19.96 -12.83
C LYS A 331 13.87 -19.54 -11.44
N SER A 332 14.09 -20.51 -10.56
CA SER A 332 14.52 -20.28 -9.17
C SER A 332 13.53 -19.49 -8.31
N LEU A 333 12.25 -19.53 -8.69
CA LEU A 333 11.14 -19.01 -7.89
C LEU A 333 10.69 -20.08 -6.90
N PHE A 334 10.75 -19.76 -5.61
CA PHE A 334 10.32 -20.65 -4.54
C PHE A 334 9.12 -20.06 -3.81
N ASN A 335 8.12 -20.88 -3.52
CA ASN A 335 6.98 -20.48 -2.71
C ASN A 335 6.84 -21.42 -1.50
N LEU A 336 7.15 -20.89 -0.31
CA LEU A 336 7.05 -21.64 0.95
C LEU A 336 5.63 -21.65 1.52
N LEU A 337 4.68 -20.93 0.90
CA LEU A 337 3.28 -20.96 1.31
C LEU A 337 2.65 -22.31 0.94
N PRO A 338 2.17 -23.11 1.91
CA PRO A 338 1.56 -24.40 1.61
C PRO A 338 0.33 -24.25 0.69
N LYS A 339 0.14 -25.22 -0.20
CA LYS A 339 -1.08 -25.31 -1.03
C LYS A 339 -2.31 -25.43 -0.13
N ALA A 340 -3.40 -24.77 -0.52
CA ALA A 340 -4.66 -24.89 0.18
C ALA A 340 -5.13 -26.36 0.18
N ALA A 341 -5.44 -26.86 1.38
CA ALA A 341 -5.86 -28.23 1.61
C ALA A 341 -7.26 -28.49 1.02
N VAL A 342 -7.68 -29.76 1.03
CA VAL A 342 -9.06 -30.16 0.73
C VAL A 342 -9.96 -29.66 1.85
N ASP A 343 -11.05 -28.99 1.47
CA ASP A 343 -12.03 -28.49 2.43
C ASP A 343 -12.96 -29.61 2.88
N LYS A 344 -13.42 -29.52 4.13
CA LYS A 344 -14.42 -30.39 4.71
C LYS A 344 -15.54 -29.55 5.31
N LYS A 345 -16.68 -30.19 5.51
CA LYS A 345 -17.85 -29.62 6.15
C LYS A 345 -18.19 -30.40 7.43
N PRO A 346 -18.90 -29.80 8.40
CA PRO A 346 -19.51 -30.53 9.50
C PRO A 346 -20.40 -31.68 9.02
N VAL A 347 -20.58 -32.71 9.86
CA VAL A 347 -21.47 -33.85 9.56
C VAL A 347 -22.89 -33.31 9.37
N ASN A 348 -23.60 -33.81 8.36
CA ASN A 348 -24.98 -33.41 8.01
C ASN A 348 -25.16 -31.92 7.66
N SER A 349 -24.10 -31.20 7.29
CA SER A 349 -24.19 -29.85 6.71
C SER A 349 -23.77 -29.86 5.23
N SER A 350 -23.82 -28.73 4.55
CA SER A 350 -23.30 -28.42 3.22
C SER A 350 -22.54 -27.09 3.24
N PHE A 351 -21.64 -26.88 2.26
CA PHE A 351 -21.02 -25.57 2.09
C PHE A 351 -22.11 -24.54 1.74
N GLY A 352 -22.11 -23.40 2.42
CA GLY A 352 -23.18 -22.40 2.33
C GLY A 352 -24.25 -22.51 3.43
N ASP A 353 -24.28 -23.60 4.20
CA ASP A 353 -25.20 -23.71 5.34
C ASP A 353 -24.86 -22.68 6.42
N VAL A 354 -25.88 -22.12 7.05
CA VAL A 354 -25.73 -21.12 8.13
C VAL A 354 -25.48 -21.82 9.47
N LEU A 355 -24.35 -21.49 10.10
CA LEU A 355 -23.96 -21.94 11.45
C LEU A 355 -24.48 -21.00 12.55
N GLN A 356 -24.48 -19.69 12.28
CA GLN A 356 -25.03 -18.68 13.17
C GLN A 356 -25.96 -17.77 12.37
N GLN A 357 -27.24 -17.80 12.73
CA GLN A 357 -28.26 -16.98 12.06
C GLN A 357 -28.27 -15.54 12.55
N VAL A 358 -28.84 -14.68 11.70
CA VAL A 358 -29.17 -13.29 12.01
C VAL A 358 -30.35 -13.21 12.99
N TYR A 359 -30.44 -12.11 13.73
CA TYR A 359 -31.65 -11.77 14.48
C TYR A 359 -32.76 -11.30 13.52
N PRO A 360 -34.05 -11.43 13.89
CA PRO A 360 -35.15 -11.05 13.00
C PRO A 360 -35.28 -9.54 12.78
N VAL A 361 -34.76 -8.72 13.70
CA VAL A 361 -34.88 -7.25 13.66
C VAL A 361 -33.58 -6.60 14.12
N TYR A 362 -33.14 -5.58 13.39
CA TYR A 362 -32.03 -4.70 13.71
C TYR A 362 -32.46 -3.23 13.57
N ARG A 363 -31.68 -2.33 14.17
CA ARG A 363 -31.80 -0.89 14.01
C ARG A 363 -30.68 -0.38 13.11
N GLN A 364 -30.90 0.78 12.48
CA GLN A 364 -29.81 1.56 11.88
C GLN A 364 -28.69 1.79 12.91
N GLY A 365 -27.44 1.58 12.51
CA GLY A 365 -26.27 1.61 13.40
C GLY A 365 -25.91 0.27 14.05
N ASP A 366 -26.81 -0.72 14.06
CA ASP A 366 -26.48 -2.06 14.54
C ASP A 366 -25.56 -2.80 13.55
N VAL A 367 -24.93 -3.88 14.02
CA VAL A 367 -24.12 -4.79 13.21
C VAL A 367 -24.86 -6.11 13.05
N VAL A 368 -25.16 -6.47 11.80
CA VAL A 368 -25.67 -7.80 11.44
C VAL A 368 -24.48 -8.73 11.31
N SER A 369 -24.56 -9.92 11.89
CA SER A 369 -23.52 -10.94 11.77
C SER A 369 -24.14 -12.29 11.45
N VAL A 370 -23.61 -12.96 10.43
CA VAL A 370 -24.02 -14.31 10.01
C VAL A 370 -22.79 -15.14 9.71
N THR A 371 -22.80 -16.41 10.13
CA THR A 371 -21.68 -17.32 9.88
C THR A 371 -22.12 -18.52 9.06
N PHE A 372 -21.35 -18.85 8.02
CA PHE A 372 -21.59 -19.95 7.09
C PHE A 372 -20.51 -21.03 7.19
N VAL A 373 -20.86 -22.27 6.84
CA VAL A 373 -19.90 -23.31 6.48
C VAL A 373 -19.23 -22.90 5.17
N ALA A 374 -17.90 -22.75 5.18
CA ALA A 374 -17.18 -22.18 4.06
C ALA A 374 -15.98 -23.02 3.62
N GLY A 375 -15.66 -22.97 2.31
CA GLY A 375 -14.37 -23.41 1.77
C GLY A 375 -13.31 -22.31 1.88
N ASN A 376 -12.04 -22.67 1.66
CA ASN A 376 -10.94 -21.69 1.67
C ASN A 376 -11.07 -20.66 0.51
N PRO A 377 -11.02 -19.34 0.77
CA PRO A 377 -11.14 -18.30 -0.25
C PRO A 377 -10.10 -18.39 -1.36
N ARG A 378 -8.91 -18.99 -1.08
CA ARG A 378 -7.85 -19.24 -2.08
C ARG A 378 -8.29 -20.14 -3.24
N HIS A 379 -9.42 -20.85 -3.12
CA HIS A 379 -9.97 -21.67 -4.21
C HIS A 379 -10.85 -20.88 -5.17
N SER A 380 -11.24 -19.64 -4.85
CA SER A 380 -12.14 -18.85 -5.70
C SER A 380 -11.43 -18.23 -6.92
N GLY A 381 -10.14 -18.50 -7.10
CA GLY A 381 -9.38 -18.15 -8.30
C GLY A 381 -9.47 -16.67 -8.63
N ASP A 382 -9.74 -16.38 -9.90
CA ASP A 382 -10.01 -15.04 -10.37
C ASP A 382 -11.44 -14.60 -10.00
N ILE A 383 -11.50 -13.70 -9.03
CA ILE A 383 -12.71 -13.10 -8.49
C ILE A 383 -13.01 -11.72 -9.07
N ARG A 384 -12.34 -11.30 -10.16
CA ARG A 384 -12.69 -10.06 -10.87
C ARG A 384 -14.18 -10.06 -11.19
N ASP A 385 -14.84 -8.93 -10.89
CA ASP A 385 -16.28 -8.71 -11.05
C ASP A 385 -17.21 -9.64 -10.24
N LYS A 386 -16.68 -10.39 -9.28
CA LYS A 386 -17.44 -11.24 -8.35
C LYS A 386 -17.31 -10.70 -6.93
N THR A 387 -18.09 -11.28 -6.02
CA THR A 387 -18.07 -10.91 -4.61
C THR A 387 -18.21 -12.15 -3.73
N PHE A 388 -17.60 -12.15 -2.55
CA PHE A 388 -17.83 -13.15 -1.51
C PHE A 388 -19.11 -12.88 -0.71
N VAL A 389 -19.63 -11.66 -0.76
CA VAL A 389 -20.73 -11.18 0.08
C VAL A 389 -21.70 -10.33 -0.73
N ALA A 390 -23.00 -10.55 -0.54
CA ALA A 390 -24.01 -9.58 -0.97
C ALA A 390 -25.01 -9.33 0.15
N VAL A 391 -25.28 -8.06 0.44
CA VAL A 391 -26.46 -7.65 1.21
C VAL A 391 -27.54 -7.31 0.20
N GLU A 392 -28.68 -7.97 0.32
CA GLU A 392 -29.81 -7.78 -0.57
C GLU A 392 -30.98 -7.15 0.20
N ILE A 393 -31.65 -6.17 -0.43
CA ILE A 393 -32.90 -5.57 0.02
C ILE A 393 -34.06 -6.18 -0.74
N TYR A 394 -35.20 -6.38 -0.07
CA TYR A 394 -36.43 -6.84 -0.72
C TYR A 394 -37.28 -5.65 -1.17
N ASP A 395 -37.59 -5.57 -2.47
CA ASP A 395 -38.57 -4.62 -2.99
C ASP A 395 -39.97 -5.24 -3.00
N ASN A 396 -40.84 -4.76 -2.12
CA ASN A 396 -42.23 -5.19 -2.02
C ASN A 396 -43.07 -4.87 -3.27
N ARG A 397 -42.65 -3.91 -4.10
CA ARG A 397 -43.39 -3.51 -5.31
C ARG A 397 -43.19 -4.52 -6.45
N THR A 398 -41.96 -5.00 -6.61
CA THR A 398 -41.57 -5.94 -7.68
C THR A 398 -41.56 -7.39 -7.19
N GLY A 399 -41.49 -7.61 -5.88
CA GLY A 399 -41.34 -8.92 -5.27
C GLY A 399 -39.95 -9.52 -5.46
N THR A 400 -38.93 -8.70 -5.76
CA THR A 400 -37.56 -9.14 -6.07
C THR A 400 -36.56 -8.70 -5.01
N TRP A 401 -35.41 -9.40 -4.98
CA TRP A 401 -34.26 -9.04 -4.15
C TRP A 401 -33.25 -8.27 -5.00
N GLU A 402 -32.74 -7.16 -4.46
CA GLU A 402 -31.76 -6.30 -5.13
C GLU A 402 -30.51 -6.17 -4.25
N VAL A 403 -29.33 -6.24 -4.86
CA VAL A 403 -28.05 -6.09 -4.14
C VAL A 403 -27.83 -4.63 -3.82
N VAL A 404 -27.58 -4.31 -2.55
CA VAL A 404 -27.29 -2.95 -2.06
C VAL A 404 -25.88 -2.80 -1.49
N HIS A 405 -25.26 -3.89 -1.06
CA HIS A 405 -23.86 -3.91 -0.66
C HIS A 405 -23.19 -5.19 -1.14
N THR A 406 -21.89 -5.10 -1.41
CA THR A 406 -20.97 -6.20 -1.77
C THR A 406 -19.78 -6.20 -0.81
N ASP A 407 -18.87 -7.18 -0.91
CA ASP A 407 -17.59 -7.17 -0.19
C ASP A 407 -16.65 -5.98 -0.51
N ALA A 408 -16.95 -5.18 -1.54
CA ALA A 408 -16.28 -3.91 -1.82
C ALA A 408 -16.90 -2.72 -1.06
N SER A 409 -18.06 -2.91 -0.43
CA SER A 409 -18.73 -1.89 0.38
C SER A 409 -18.06 -1.77 1.75
N TRP A 410 -17.71 -0.55 2.15
CA TRP A 410 -17.05 -0.27 3.44
C TRP A 410 -17.84 -0.77 4.65
N GLU A 411 -19.17 -0.83 4.51
CA GLU A 411 -20.12 -1.31 5.52
C GLU A 411 -20.06 -2.82 5.73
N THR A 412 -19.44 -3.59 4.83
CA THR A 412 -19.38 -5.05 4.93
C THR A 412 -17.99 -5.53 5.32
N ARG A 413 -17.93 -6.62 6.09
CA ARG A 413 -16.67 -7.30 6.41
C ARG A 413 -16.82 -8.79 6.19
N PHE A 414 -15.82 -9.38 5.54
CA PHE A 414 -15.73 -10.81 5.28
C PHE A 414 -14.56 -11.42 6.05
N HIS A 415 -14.88 -12.25 7.04
CA HIS A 415 -13.90 -12.96 7.85
C HIS A 415 -13.89 -14.43 7.46
N TRP A 416 -12.72 -14.96 7.11
CA TRP A 416 -12.53 -16.40 6.95
C TRP A 416 -11.68 -16.96 8.09
N LEU A 417 -12.23 -17.96 8.78
CA LEU A 417 -11.57 -18.60 9.91
C LEU A 417 -11.35 -20.09 9.61
N LYS A 418 -10.08 -20.48 9.61
CA LYS A 418 -9.68 -21.89 9.48
C LYS A 418 -10.07 -22.65 10.74
N GLY A 419 -10.90 -23.68 10.58
CA GLY A 419 -11.25 -24.63 11.63
C GLY A 419 -10.34 -25.85 11.65
N SER A 420 -10.76 -26.87 12.41
CA SER A 420 -10.03 -28.14 12.52
C SER A 420 -10.39 -29.10 11.38
N ARG A 421 -9.49 -30.06 11.09
CA ARG A 421 -9.73 -31.18 10.16
C ARG A 421 -10.16 -30.77 8.74
N GLY A 422 -9.80 -29.57 8.30
CA GLY A 422 -10.15 -29.04 6.96
C GLY A 422 -11.49 -28.31 6.90
N GLN A 423 -12.19 -28.13 8.01
CA GLN A 423 -13.38 -27.27 8.08
C GLN A 423 -12.97 -25.81 8.19
N SER A 424 -13.83 -24.91 7.71
CA SER A 424 -13.68 -23.46 7.90
C SER A 424 -15.03 -22.77 7.90
N ASN A 425 -15.04 -21.58 8.48
CA ASN A 425 -16.22 -20.74 8.59
C ASN A 425 -15.98 -19.41 7.88
N ALA A 426 -17.03 -18.87 7.27
CA ALA A 426 -17.07 -17.50 6.79
C ALA A 426 -18.06 -16.70 7.62
N THR A 427 -17.60 -15.68 8.31
CA THR A 427 -18.46 -14.74 9.02
C THR A 427 -18.55 -13.45 8.22
N VAL A 428 -19.79 -13.06 7.92
CA VAL A 428 -20.09 -11.81 7.23
C VAL A 428 -20.70 -10.86 8.24
N GLU A 429 -20.13 -9.67 8.32
CA GLU A 429 -20.67 -8.56 9.10
C GLU A 429 -21.19 -7.48 8.16
N TRP A 430 -22.35 -6.91 8.47
CA TRP A 430 -22.86 -5.70 7.84
C TRP A 430 -23.16 -4.65 8.90
N TYR A 431 -22.37 -3.57 8.89
CA TYR A 431 -22.52 -2.39 9.73
C TYR A 431 -23.59 -1.51 9.10
N ILE A 432 -24.82 -1.58 9.63
CA ILE A 432 -25.97 -0.93 9.00
C ILE A 432 -25.78 0.59 9.02
N PRO A 433 -25.65 1.26 7.85
CA PRO A 433 -25.48 2.70 7.84
C PRO A 433 -26.72 3.40 8.38
N MET A 434 -26.54 4.57 8.99
CA MET A 434 -27.66 5.36 9.53
C MET A 434 -28.69 5.77 8.47
N ALA A 435 -28.27 5.85 7.21
CA ALA A 435 -29.14 6.15 6.06
C ALA A 435 -29.82 4.91 5.45
N ALA A 436 -29.60 3.70 5.97
CA ALA A 436 -30.17 2.48 5.40
C ALA A 436 -31.71 2.52 5.43
N PRO A 437 -32.41 2.20 4.33
CA PRO A 437 -33.87 2.13 4.31
C PRO A 437 -34.43 1.16 5.35
N SER A 438 -35.63 1.47 5.88
CA SER A 438 -36.38 0.51 6.69
C SER A 438 -37.05 -0.51 5.77
N ALA A 439 -36.46 -1.70 5.67
CA ALA A 439 -36.91 -2.75 4.76
C ALA A 439 -36.50 -4.15 5.28
N SER A 440 -36.90 -5.18 4.54
CA SER A 440 -36.42 -6.54 4.74
C SER A 440 -35.13 -6.77 3.96
N TYR A 441 -34.17 -7.41 4.60
CA TYR A 441 -32.85 -7.69 4.09
C TYR A 441 -32.50 -9.16 4.25
N ARG A 442 -31.53 -9.63 3.46
CA ARG A 442 -30.81 -10.88 3.68
C ARG A 442 -29.36 -10.74 3.28
N ILE A 443 -28.50 -11.58 3.85
CA ILE A 443 -27.09 -11.66 3.49
C ILE A 443 -26.85 -12.95 2.71
N LYS A 444 -26.17 -12.83 1.58
CA LYS A 444 -25.66 -13.94 0.78
C LYS A 444 -24.16 -14.06 0.90
N HIS A 445 -23.69 -15.29 0.89
CA HIS A 445 -22.27 -15.64 0.81
C HIS A 445 -22.01 -16.51 -0.41
N PHE A 446 -20.95 -16.21 -1.14
CA PHE A 446 -20.50 -16.97 -2.31
C PHE A 446 -19.08 -17.46 -2.08
N GLY A 447 -18.79 -18.68 -2.52
CA GLY A 447 -17.44 -19.21 -2.41
C GLY A 447 -17.19 -20.44 -3.25
N HIS A 448 -15.97 -20.95 -3.15
CA HIS A 448 -15.58 -22.21 -3.75
C HIS A 448 -14.95 -23.12 -2.70
N TYR A 449 -15.11 -24.42 -2.87
CA TYR A 449 -14.47 -25.41 -2.03
C TYR A 449 -13.77 -26.46 -2.89
N LYS A 450 -12.68 -26.99 -2.38
CA LYS A 450 -11.88 -28.05 -3.00
C LYS A 450 -12.25 -29.39 -2.38
N GLN A 451 -12.63 -30.33 -3.23
CA GLN A 451 -12.88 -31.74 -2.87
C GLN A 451 -12.09 -32.69 -3.77
N MET A 452 -11.87 -33.92 -3.30
CA MET A 452 -11.28 -34.98 -4.12
C MET A 452 -12.40 -35.77 -4.81
N LYS A 453 -12.44 -35.76 -6.14
CA LYS A 453 -13.24 -36.72 -6.93
C LYS A 453 -12.31 -37.83 -7.41
N GLY A 454 -12.29 -38.95 -6.67
CA GLY A 454 -11.26 -39.98 -6.83
C GLY A 454 -9.87 -39.42 -6.48
N LEU A 455 -8.92 -39.52 -7.41
CA LEU A 455 -7.56 -38.98 -7.25
C LEU A 455 -7.39 -37.54 -7.76
N ARG A 456 -8.45 -36.91 -8.29
CA ARG A 456 -8.37 -35.56 -8.88
C ARG A 456 -8.99 -34.51 -7.95
N PRO A 457 -8.28 -33.40 -7.64
CA PRO A 457 -8.88 -32.28 -6.93
C PRO A 457 -9.84 -31.53 -7.88
N VAL A 458 -11.02 -31.20 -7.38
CA VAL A 458 -12.04 -30.43 -8.09
C VAL A 458 -12.48 -29.27 -7.20
N ILE A 459 -12.52 -28.07 -7.79
CA ILE A 459 -13.02 -26.86 -7.16
C ILE A 459 -14.47 -26.68 -7.59
N THR A 460 -15.39 -26.51 -6.63
CA THR A 460 -16.84 -26.40 -6.88
C THR A 460 -17.38 -25.14 -6.21
N PRO A 461 -18.19 -24.32 -6.90
CA PRO A 461 -18.83 -23.15 -6.30
C PRO A 461 -19.97 -23.56 -5.36
N TYR A 462 -20.28 -22.70 -4.41
CA TYR A 462 -21.45 -22.80 -3.54
C TYR A 462 -21.97 -21.40 -3.19
N GLU A 463 -23.22 -21.35 -2.74
CA GLU A 463 -23.82 -20.15 -2.16
C GLU A 463 -24.55 -20.47 -0.86
N GLY A 464 -24.59 -19.50 0.05
CA GLY A 464 -25.34 -19.53 1.29
C GLY A 464 -26.23 -18.29 1.41
N SER A 465 -27.34 -18.41 2.14
CA SER A 465 -28.25 -17.28 2.40
C SER A 465 -28.71 -17.30 3.86
N SER A 466 -28.66 -16.14 4.51
CA SER A 466 -29.22 -15.96 5.85
C SER A 466 -30.75 -16.08 5.85
N GLY A 467 -31.34 -16.15 7.04
CA GLY A 467 -32.75 -15.82 7.20
C GLY A 467 -33.01 -14.35 6.81
N VAL A 468 -34.26 -14.03 6.52
CA VAL A 468 -34.70 -12.64 6.30
C VAL A 468 -34.80 -11.92 7.63
N PHE A 469 -34.30 -10.69 7.67
CA PHE A 469 -34.39 -9.81 8.83
C PHE A 469 -34.87 -8.42 8.42
N THR A 470 -35.37 -7.64 9.37
CA THR A 470 -35.89 -6.28 9.11
C THR A 470 -34.99 -5.23 9.75
N VAL A 471 -34.64 -4.20 9.01
CA VAL A 471 -33.98 -3.00 9.56
C VAL A 471 -35.05 -1.94 9.84
N LYS A 472 -34.96 -1.31 11.01
CA LYS A 472 -35.85 -0.22 11.43
C LYS A 472 -35.07 1.06 11.73
N ALA A 473 -35.73 2.19 11.56
CA ALA A 473 -35.18 3.48 11.94
C ALA A 473 -34.79 3.51 13.42
N SER A 474 -33.62 4.10 13.72
CA SER A 474 -33.25 4.43 15.09
C SER A 474 -33.84 5.78 15.46
N PHE A 475 -34.70 5.83 16.49
CA PHE A 475 -35.29 7.08 17.00
C PHE A 475 -34.44 7.76 18.08
N TYR A 476 -33.28 7.18 18.42
CA TYR A 476 -32.34 7.77 19.37
C TYR A 476 -31.18 8.40 18.60
N TYR A 477 -31.20 9.72 18.47
CA TYR A 477 -30.02 10.50 18.09
C TYR A 477 -29.00 10.41 19.22
N GLN A 478 -27.79 9.97 18.92
CA GLN A 478 -26.59 10.30 19.71
C GLN A 478 -25.63 11.06 18.81
#